data_AF-A0A653F2L3-F1
#
_entry.id   AF-A0A653F2L3-F1
#
_cell.length_a   1.000
_cell.length_b   1.000
_cell.length_c   1.000
_cell.angle_alpha   90.00
_cell.angle_beta   90.00
_cell.angle_gamma   90.00
#
_symmetry.space_group_name_H-M   'P 1'
#
loop_
_entity.id
_entity.type
_entity.pdbx_description
1 polymer ?
#
loop_
_entity_poly.entity_id
_entity_poly.type
_entity_poly.pdbx_seq_one_letter_code
_entity_poly.pdbx_strand_id
1 'polypeptide(L)'
;MNAPDFGPARLDHFVSERLGMLRMNRADLFRRGGPNRSTLHKAATGSRTLSVAMLGRLDEALGWAPGSSATILKGGEPVCRHNQDLHVRTVLRAVEGLIDECHALLGDAKTLLAELLTSEGAQYAG
;
A
#
# COMPACT_ATOMS: atom_id res chain seq x y z
N MET A 1 -22.08 2.84 4.63
CA MET A 1 -22.91 1.66 4.95
C MET A 1 -22.12 0.87 5.97
N ASN A 2 -22.60 0.73 7.21
CA ASN A 2 -21.82 0.12 8.29
C ASN A 2 -21.55 -1.35 7.99
N ALA A 3 -20.32 -1.82 8.27
CA ALA A 3 -19.98 -3.23 8.15
C ALA A 3 -20.83 -4.06 9.14
N PRO A 4 -21.34 -5.24 8.73
CA PRO A 4 -21.99 -6.17 9.66
C PRO A 4 -21.09 -6.49 10.87
N ASP A 5 -21.66 -6.80 12.04
CA ASP A 5 -20.87 -6.95 13.27
C ASP A 5 -19.95 -8.18 13.29
N PHE A 6 -20.37 -9.30 12.69
CA PHE A 6 -19.58 -10.54 12.63
C PHE A 6 -20.01 -11.43 11.45
N GLY A 7 -19.28 -12.52 11.26
CA GLY A 7 -19.63 -13.56 10.30
C GLY A 7 -19.22 -13.26 8.86
N PRO A 8 -19.62 -14.13 7.91
CA PRO A 8 -19.07 -14.08 6.57
C PRO A 8 -19.59 -12.92 5.71
N ALA A 9 -20.74 -12.31 6.08
CA ALA A 9 -21.20 -11.06 5.47
C ALA A 9 -20.26 -9.88 5.79
N ARG A 10 -19.73 -9.82 7.04
CA ARG A 10 -18.69 -8.84 7.40
C ARG A 10 -17.43 -9.07 6.60
N LEU A 11 -17.00 -10.32 6.47
CA LEU A 11 -15.84 -10.65 5.63
C LEU A 11 -16.03 -10.23 4.17
N ASP A 12 -17.20 -10.48 3.55
CA ASP A 12 -17.46 -10.07 2.17
C ASP A 12 -17.44 -8.53 2.00
N HIS A 13 -17.89 -7.78 3.00
CA HIS A 13 -17.79 -6.32 3.03
C HIS A 13 -16.32 -5.85 2.96
N PHE A 14 -15.47 -6.30 3.89
CA PHE A 14 -14.05 -5.92 3.92
C PHE A 14 -13.29 -6.41 2.69
N VAL A 15 -13.62 -7.59 2.17
CA VAL A 15 -13.05 -8.08 0.90
C VAL A 15 -13.39 -7.11 -0.24
N SER A 16 -14.64 -6.65 -0.32
CA SER A 16 -15.07 -5.74 -1.40
C SER A 16 -14.41 -4.37 -1.29
N GLU A 17 -14.30 -3.83 -0.08
CA GLU A 17 -13.60 -2.58 0.18
C GLU A 17 -12.11 -2.68 -0.20
N ARG A 18 -11.43 -3.74 0.24
CA ARG A 18 -10.01 -3.97 -0.05
C ARG A 18 -9.74 -4.15 -1.54
N LEU A 19 -10.63 -4.84 -2.26
CA LEU A 19 -10.57 -4.96 -3.71
C LEU A 19 -10.69 -3.58 -4.39
N GLY A 20 -11.57 -2.71 -3.89
CA GLY A 20 -11.67 -1.32 -4.35
C GLY A 20 -10.36 -0.54 -4.16
N MET A 21 -9.74 -0.63 -2.97
CA MET A 21 -8.46 0.01 -2.67
C MET A 21 -7.33 -0.50 -3.56
N LEU A 22 -7.32 -1.80 -3.84
CA LEU A 22 -6.31 -2.44 -4.70
C LEU A 22 -6.61 -2.28 -6.20
N ARG A 23 -7.73 -1.66 -6.57
CA ARG A 23 -8.25 -1.57 -7.95
C ARG A 23 -8.33 -2.94 -8.64
N MET A 24 -8.73 -3.95 -7.87
CA MET A 24 -8.88 -5.33 -8.30
C MET A 24 -10.35 -5.73 -8.31
N ASN A 25 -10.71 -6.60 -9.23
CA ASN A 25 -12.02 -7.25 -9.23
C ASN A 25 -11.92 -8.67 -8.63
N ARG A 26 -13.07 -9.35 -8.50
CA ARG A 26 -13.13 -10.72 -7.93
C ARG A 26 -12.43 -11.77 -8.80
N ALA A 27 -12.29 -11.54 -10.11
CA ALA A 27 -11.52 -12.42 -11.00
C ALA A 27 -10.02 -12.26 -10.74
N ASP A 28 -9.54 -11.05 -10.44
CA ASP A 28 -8.16 -10.80 -10.03
C ASP A 28 -7.83 -11.50 -8.71
N LEU A 29 -8.76 -11.45 -7.75
CA LEU A 29 -8.66 -12.19 -6.49
C LEU A 29 -8.49 -13.69 -6.73
N PHE A 30 -9.31 -14.26 -7.62
CA PHE A 30 -9.22 -15.67 -7.98
C PHE A 30 -7.88 -16.01 -8.67
N ARG A 31 -7.42 -15.15 -9.60
CA ARG A 31 -6.11 -15.31 -10.26
C ARG A 31 -4.94 -15.28 -9.26
N ARG A 32 -5.09 -14.57 -8.14
CA ARG A 32 -4.12 -14.54 -7.03
C ARG A 32 -4.22 -15.73 -6.07
N GLY A 33 -5.05 -16.73 -6.39
CA GLY A 33 -5.24 -17.92 -5.55
C GLY A 33 -6.30 -17.76 -4.45
N GLY A 34 -7.04 -16.65 -4.44
CA GLY A 34 -8.19 -16.46 -3.55
C GLY A 34 -9.41 -17.27 -4.00
N PRO A 35 -10.41 -17.47 -3.11
CA PRO A 35 -11.67 -18.14 -3.47
C PRO A 35 -12.47 -17.38 -4.53
N ASN A 36 -13.18 -18.14 -5.38
CA ASN A 36 -14.15 -17.58 -6.31
C ASN A 36 -15.35 -16.97 -5.56
N ARG A 37 -15.97 -15.93 -6.13
CA ARG A 37 -17.17 -15.22 -5.65
C ARG A 37 -18.27 -16.14 -5.13
N SER A 38 -18.54 -17.24 -5.81
CA SER A 38 -19.57 -18.21 -5.42
C SER A 38 -19.28 -18.90 -4.08
N THR A 39 -18.01 -19.07 -3.70
CA THR A 39 -17.60 -19.73 -2.46
C THR A 39 -17.80 -18.81 -1.26
N LEU A 40 -17.44 -17.54 -1.40
CA LEU A 40 -17.61 -16.53 -0.35
C LEU A 40 -19.10 -16.19 -0.15
N HIS A 41 -19.86 -16.09 -1.25
CA HIS A 41 -21.30 -15.87 -1.20
C HIS A 41 -22.04 -17.06 -0.55
N LYS A 42 -21.70 -18.30 -0.91
CA LYS A 42 -22.28 -19.50 -0.27
C LYS A 42 -21.93 -19.62 1.21
N ALA A 43 -20.75 -19.12 1.61
CA ALA A 43 -20.40 -19.03 3.02
C ALA A 43 -21.23 -17.96 3.74
N ALA A 44 -21.43 -16.79 3.13
CA ALA A 44 -22.23 -15.70 3.67
C ALA A 44 -23.72 -16.04 3.81
N THR A 45 -24.28 -16.86 2.92
CA THR A 45 -25.66 -17.33 3.01
C THR A 45 -25.85 -18.57 3.91
N GLY A 46 -24.83 -18.98 4.66
CA GLY A 46 -24.93 -20.04 5.67
C GLY A 46 -24.83 -21.48 5.14
N SER A 47 -24.56 -21.68 3.85
CA SER A 47 -24.50 -23.01 3.23
C SER A 47 -23.14 -23.71 3.42
N ARG A 48 -22.08 -22.99 3.79
CA ARG A 48 -20.73 -23.57 3.95
C ARG A 48 -19.83 -22.80 4.91
N THR A 49 -19.26 -23.47 5.92
CA THR A 49 -18.21 -22.89 6.78
C THR A 49 -16.89 -22.75 6.00
N LEU A 50 -16.25 -21.58 6.08
CA LEU A 50 -14.93 -21.34 5.48
C LEU A 50 -13.86 -22.09 6.27
N SER A 51 -13.01 -22.87 5.58
CA SER A 51 -11.89 -23.55 6.22
C SER A 51 -10.75 -22.58 6.52
N VAL A 52 -9.92 -22.90 7.51
CA VAL A 52 -8.71 -22.12 7.87
C VAL A 52 -7.80 -21.92 6.65
N ALA A 53 -7.64 -22.96 5.82
CA ALA A 53 -6.86 -22.86 4.59
C ALA A 53 -7.43 -21.83 3.59
N MET A 54 -8.76 -21.70 3.51
CA MET A 54 -9.40 -20.70 2.64
C MET A 54 -9.20 -19.28 3.16
N LEU A 55 -9.28 -19.10 4.48
CA LEU A 55 -9.02 -17.83 5.14
C LEU A 55 -7.56 -17.40 4.93
N GLY A 56 -6.61 -18.34 5.06
CA GLY A 56 -5.20 -18.06 4.77
C GLY A 56 -4.96 -17.63 3.31
N ARG A 57 -5.65 -18.24 2.34
CA ARG A 57 -5.56 -17.81 0.93
C ARG A 57 -6.15 -16.42 0.70
N LEU A 58 -7.23 -16.07 1.40
CA LEU A 58 -7.79 -14.72 1.38
C LEU A 58 -6.79 -13.70 1.94
N ASP A 59 -6.19 -14.02 3.09
CA ASP A 59 -5.19 -13.15 3.71
C ASP A 59 -4.03 -12.89 2.77
N GLU A 60 -3.49 -13.94 2.14
CA GLU A 60 -2.38 -13.82 1.18
C GLU A 60 -2.77 -12.98 -0.04
N ALA A 61 -3.90 -13.32 -0.69
CA ALA A 61 -4.29 -12.69 -1.95
C ALA A 61 -4.65 -11.19 -1.81
N LEU A 62 -5.15 -10.79 -0.64
CA LEU A 62 -5.52 -9.41 -0.31
C LEU A 62 -4.39 -8.62 0.38
N GLY A 63 -3.25 -9.26 0.64
CA GLY A 63 -2.11 -8.66 1.32
C GLY A 63 -2.36 -8.38 2.79
N TRP A 64 -3.27 -9.12 3.43
CA TRP A 64 -3.49 -9.07 4.87
C TRP A 64 -2.54 -9.99 5.63
N ALA A 65 -2.27 -9.66 6.89
CA ALA A 65 -1.51 -10.51 7.80
C ALA A 65 -2.27 -11.83 8.01
N PRO A 66 -1.56 -12.96 8.15
CA PRO A 66 -2.20 -14.26 8.41
C PRO A 66 -3.15 -14.20 9.61
N GLY A 67 -4.37 -14.72 9.45
CA GLY A 67 -5.40 -14.70 10.48
C GLY A 67 -6.35 -13.51 10.43
N SER A 68 -6.07 -12.49 9.60
CA SER A 68 -6.93 -11.29 9.49
C SER A 68 -8.35 -11.63 9.06
N SER A 69 -8.53 -12.50 8.07
CA SER A 69 -9.87 -12.95 7.63
C SER A 69 -10.63 -13.65 8.74
N ALA A 70 -9.94 -14.41 9.61
CA ALA A 70 -10.56 -15.05 10.76
C ALA A 70 -10.94 -14.04 11.86
N THR A 71 -10.11 -13.02 12.07
CA THR A 71 -10.39 -11.90 12.99
C THR A 71 -11.60 -11.11 12.53
N ILE A 72 -11.70 -10.81 11.23
CA ILE A 72 -12.86 -10.14 10.63
C ILE A 72 -14.13 -10.97 10.84
N LEU A 73 -14.08 -12.28 10.63
CA LEU A 73 -15.24 -13.16 10.91
C LEU A 73 -15.73 -13.07 12.36
N LYS A 74 -14.85 -12.76 13.31
CA LYS A 74 -15.18 -12.60 14.74
C LYS A 74 -15.55 -11.17 15.13
N GLY A 75 -15.63 -10.24 14.16
CA GLY A 75 -15.97 -8.84 14.39
C GLY A 75 -14.79 -7.90 14.56
N GLY A 76 -13.56 -8.39 14.48
CA GLY A 76 -12.37 -7.55 14.44
C GLY A 76 -12.16 -6.86 13.09
N GLU A 77 -10.97 -6.29 12.91
CA GLU A 77 -10.55 -5.54 11.73
C GLU A 77 -9.38 -6.22 11.00
N PRO A 78 -9.23 -6.00 9.68
CA PRO A 78 -8.11 -6.54 8.92
C PRO A 78 -6.78 -5.86 9.29
N VAL A 79 -5.72 -6.65 9.42
CA VAL A 79 -4.35 -6.13 9.54
C VAL A 79 -3.67 -6.28 8.19
N CYS A 80 -3.15 -5.20 7.60
CA CYS A 80 -2.41 -5.28 6.34
C CYS A 80 -0.94 -5.68 6.57
N ARG A 81 -0.36 -6.50 5.69
CA ARG A 81 1.09 -6.71 5.69
C ARG A 81 1.75 -5.42 5.23
N HIS A 82 2.70 -4.92 6.01
CA HIS A 82 3.49 -3.71 5.75
C HIS A 82 4.39 -3.78 4.50
N ASN A 83 4.14 -4.68 3.55
CA ASN A 83 5.03 -4.88 2.39
C ASN A 83 4.88 -3.73 1.35
N GLN A 84 3.70 -3.13 1.23
CA GLN A 84 3.54 -1.90 0.43
C GLN A 84 4.33 -0.73 1.04
N ASP A 85 4.50 -0.69 2.37
CA ASP A 85 5.27 0.37 3.03
C ASP A 85 6.75 0.32 2.66
N LEU A 86 7.33 -0.85 2.44
CA LEU A 86 8.75 -0.95 2.15
C LEU A 86 9.10 -0.33 0.78
N HIS A 87 8.32 -0.63 -0.26
CA HIS A 87 8.55 -0.06 -1.58
C HIS A 87 8.26 1.45 -1.60
N VAL A 88 7.16 1.88 -0.98
CA VAL A 88 6.84 3.31 -0.84
C VAL A 88 7.94 4.04 -0.07
N ARG A 89 8.45 3.48 1.04
CA ARG A 89 9.56 4.06 1.80
C ARG A 89 10.85 4.13 1.00
N THR A 90 11.18 3.11 0.23
CA THR A 90 12.36 3.12 -0.65
C THR A 90 12.25 4.23 -1.69
N VAL A 91 11.09 4.38 -2.33
CA VAL A 91 10.84 5.46 -3.30
C VAL A 91 10.93 6.83 -2.62
N LEU A 92 10.28 7.01 -1.46
CA LEU A 92 10.32 8.27 -0.71
C LEU A 92 11.76 8.65 -0.31
N ARG A 93 12.57 7.70 0.15
CA ARG A 93 13.98 7.93 0.48
C ARG A 93 14.82 8.29 -0.74
N ALA A 94 14.55 7.68 -1.90
CA ALA A 94 15.23 8.05 -3.14
C ALA A 94 14.87 9.48 -3.57
N VAL A 95 13.60 9.87 -3.46
CA VAL A 95 13.14 11.24 -3.74
C VAL A 95 13.78 12.25 -2.78
N GLU A 96 13.86 11.93 -1.50
CA GLU A 96 14.55 12.75 -0.49
C GLU A 96 16.02 12.99 -0.88
N GLY A 97 16.75 11.93 -1.25
CA GLY A 97 18.14 12.06 -1.71
C GLY A 97 18.31 12.92 -2.97
N LEU A 98 17.38 12.82 -3.92
CA LEU A 98 17.40 13.67 -5.13
C LEU A 98 17.17 15.15 -4.79
N ILE A 99 16.32 15.45 -3.82
CA ILE A 99 16.09 16.82 -3.35
C ILE A 99 17.35 17.38 -2.70
N ASP A 100 18.02 16.59 -1.86
CA ASP A 100 19.28 16.99 -1.23
C ASP A 100 20.37 17.27 -2.27
N GLU A 101 20.48 16.43 -3.30
CA GLU A 101 21.43 16.60 -4.40
C GLU A 101 21.13 17.87 -5.21
N CYS A 102 19.87 18.13 -5.54
CA CYS A 102 19.47 19.39 -6.19
C CYS A 102 19.82 20.61 -5.33
N HIS A 103 19.63 20.53 -4.01
CA HIS A 103 19.98 21.61 -3.10
C HIS A 103 21.49 21.88 -3.08
N ALA A 104 22.31 20.83 -3.06
CA ALA A 104 23.76 20.95 -3.12
C ALA A 104 24.21 21.63 -4.42
N LEU A 105 23.70 21.17 -5.57
CA LEU A 105 24.02 21.75 -6.89
C LEU A 105 23.65 23.23 -6.99
N LEU A 106 22.50 23.63 -6.44
CA LEU A 106 22.10 25.05 -6.40
C LEU A 106 23.02 25.87 -5.49
N GLY A 107 23.49 25.30 -4.38
CA GLY A 107 24.48 25.92 -3.50
C GLY A 107 25.82 26.15 -4.18
N ASP A 108 26.31 25.15 -4.91
CA ASP A 108 27.56 25.24 -5.67
C ASP A 108 27.46 26.29 -6.78
N ALA A 109 26.37 26.28 -7.54
CA ALA A 109 26.11 27.28 -8.58
C ALA A 109 26.08 28.71 -8.01
N LYS A 110 25.47 28.90 -6.82
CA LYS A 110 25.46 30.20 -6.14
C LYS A 110 26.87 30.65 -5.74
N THR A 111 27.71 29.72 -5.29
CA THR A 111 29.10 30.02 -4.90
C THR A 111 29.92 30.44 -6.12
N LEU A 112 29.84 29.69 -7.22
CA LEU A 112 30.52 30.02 -8.47
C LEU A 112 30.07 31.38 -9.03
N LEU A 113 28.78 31.70 -8.97
CA LEU A 113 28.27 33.01 -9.39
C LEU A 113 28.83 34.14 -8.52
N ALA A 114 28.93 33.95 -7.21
CA ALA A 114 29.52 34.94 -6.32
C ALA A 114 31.00 35.17 -6.63
N GLU A 115 31.76 34.09 -6.86
CA GLU A 115 33.16 34.17 -7.26
C GLU A 115 33.33 34.95 -8.56
N LEU A 116 32.56 34.63 -9.61
CA LEU A 116 32.62 35.34 -10.89
C LEU A 116 32.33 36.84 -10.73
N LEU A 117 31.25 37.19 -10.02
CA LEU A 117 30.89 38.59 -9.77
C LEU A 117 31.95 39.34 -8.94
N THR A 118 32.61 38.67 -8.01
CA THR A 118 33.71 39.29 -7.24
C THR A 118 35.01 39.38 -8.03
N SER A 119 35.25 38.46 -8.97
CA SER A 119 36.46 38.44 -9.81
C SER A 119 36.47 39.54 -10.88
N GLU A 120 35.31 39.87 -11.47
CA GLU A 120 35.18 40.98 -12.43
C GLU A 120 35.48 42.34 -11.80
N GLY A 121 35.21 42.53 -10.50
CA GLY A 121 35.48 43.78 -9.79
C GLY A 121 36.97 44.07 -9.55
N ALA A 122 37.82 43.04 -9.52
CA ALA A 122 39.26 43.18 -9.26
C ALA A 122 40.08 43.54 -10.51
N GLN A 123 39.56 43.22 -11.71
CA GLN A 123 40.29 43.41 -12.97
C GLN A 123 40.26 44.84 -13.53
N TYR A 124 39.46 45.74 -12.93
CA TYR A 124 39.34 47.15 -13.33
C TYR A 124 39.86 48.16 -12.28
N ALA A 125 40.54 47.69 -11.23
CA ALA A 125 41.04 48.53 -10.13
C ALA A 125 42.57 48.80 -10.17
N GLY A 126 43.23 48.53 -11.30
CA GLY A 126 44.67 48.71 -11.51
C GLY A 126 45.00 49.84 -12.47
#